data_AF-A0A955L0P7-F1
#
_entry.id   AF-A0A955L0P7-F1
#
_cell.length_a   1.000
_cell.length_b   1.000
_cell.length_c   1.000
_cell.angle_alpha   90.00
_cell.angle_beta   90.00
_cell.angle_gamma   90.00
#
_symmetry.space_group_name_H-M   'P 1'
#
loop_
_entity.id
_entity.type
_entity.pdbx_description
1 polymer ?
#
loop_
_entity_poly.entity_id
_entity_poly.type
_entity_poly.pdbx_seq_one_letter_code
_entity_poly.pdbx_strand_id
1 'polypeptide(L)'
;MKDIRNKVRAFILAITGLLVTLLVVRVILLFVGANQSHPLVSLVLGLTDLFVQPLFYVAPGEIVATVDLNSVLAIVIYAILGILISEFVTAFLQDSAWEIFIQIQDAFFKVVEFILMVRIVLKIFGITSSSGAFVGQIYSLTEWSQGIIPSPNFLSGYLELSTIIVLIVVVAIDLAMESVIKAISQKLAEHRQSSPQKETKPAAQTVVVNAAPAAPAATPVQQPQNITINVPLPVQQPAAPEKQVINVITPPSPSLPSRAPAQPGALHDAEQLPSREG
;
A
#
# COMPACT_ATOMS: atom_id res chain seq x y z
N MET A 1 -19.31 -9.96 3.75
CA MET A 1 -18.00 -9.82 3.06
C MET A 1 -17.29 -8.50 3.34
N LYS A 2 -18.00 -7.38 3.56
CA LYS A 2 -17.39 -6.07 3.92
C LYS A 2 -16.40 -6.13 5.09
N ASP A 3 -16.72 -6.85 6.18
CA ASP A 3 -15.82 -6.97 7.34
C ASP A 3 -14.53 -7.70 7.02
N ILE A 4 -14.59 -8.74 6.20
CA ILE A 4 -13.41 -9.50 5.76
C ILE A 4 -12.51 -8.61 4.91
N ARG A 5 -13.07 -7.86 3.97
CA ARG A 5 -12.32 -6.92 3.13
C ARG A 5 -11.58 -5.88 3.97
N ASN A 6 -12.25 -5.28 4.95
CA ASN A 6 -11.63 -4.29 5.83
C ASN A 6 -10.50 -4.90 6.67
N LYS A 7 -10.69 -6.12 7.18
CA LYS A 7 -9.65 -6.86 7.91
C LYS A 7 -8.44 -7.19 7.03
N VAL A 8 -8.67 -7.68 5.80
CA VAL A 8 -7.60 -7.99 4.83
C VAL A 8 -6.82 -6.73 4.47
N ARG A 9 -7.52 -5.63 4.17
CA ARG A 9 -6.88 -4.34 3.88
C ARG A 9 -6.00 -3.87 5.05
N ALA A 10 -6.56 -3.88 6.26
CA ALA A 10 -5.84 -3.47 7.46
C ALA A 10 -4.61 -4.34 7.71
N PHE A 11 -4.70 -5.65 7.46
CA PHE A 11 -3.58 -6.58 7.60
C PHE A 11 -2.45 -6.28 6.61
N ILE A 12 -2.76 -6.08 5.32
CA ILE A 12 -1.76 -5.73 4.29
C ILE A 12 -1.07 -4.40 4.63
N LEU A 13 -1.85 -3.39 5.03
CA LEU A 13 -1.32 -2.09 5.42
C LEU A 13 -0.49 -2.16 6.70
N ALA A 14 -0.84 -3.02 7.66
CA ALA A 14 -0.06 -3.23 8.88
C ALA A 14 1.30 -3.86 8.59
N ILE A 15 1.36 -4.89 7.75
CA ILE A 15 2.63 -5.52 7.34
C ILE A 15 3.50 -4.52 6.57
N THR A 16 2.91 -3.82 5.60
CA THR A 16 3.64 -2.80 4.83
C THR A 16 4.13 -1.67 5.73
N GLY A 17 3.29 -1.18 6.65
CA GLY A 17 3.64 -0.15 7.61
C GLY A 17 4.79 -0.58 8.53
N LEU A 18 4.79 -1.83 8.98
CA LEU A 18 5.91 -2.39 9.75
C LEU A 18 7.21 -2.40 8.94
N LEU A 19 7.16 -2.87 7.69
CA LEU A 19 8.30 -2.86 6.77
C LEU A 19 8.84 -1.45 6.55
N VAL A 20 7.97 -0.49 6.21
CA VAL A 20 8.34 0.91 6.00
C VAL A 20 8.94 1.51 7.27
N THR A 21 8.38 1.20 8.44
CA THR A 21 8.91 1.66 9.73
C THR A 21 10.32 1.13 9.96
N LEU A 22 10.59 -0.16 9.67
CA LEU A 22 11.94 -0.72 9.77
C LEU A 22 12.93 -0.01 8.82
N LEU A 23 12.52 0.30 7.59
CA LEU A 23 13.34 1.06 6.64
C LEU A 23 13.61 2.49 7.12
N VAL A 24 12.62 3.16 7.72
CA VAL A 24 12.82 4.49 8.34
C VAL A 24 13.80 4.40 9.50
N VAL A 25 13.68 3.39 10.36
CA VAL A 25 14.65 3.16 11.45
C VAL A 25 16.04 2.92 10.89
N ARG A 26 16.20 2.16 9.81
CA ARG A 26 17.49 1.99 9.10
C ARG A 26 18.06 3.33 8.66
N VAL A 27 17.27 4.19 7.99
CA VAL A 27 17.73 5.52 7.55
C VAL A 27 18.21 6.34 8.75
N ILE A 28 17.45 6.35 9.86
CA ILE A 28 17.83 7.07 11.08
C ILE A 28 19.14 6.51 11.66
N LEU A 29 19.28 5.18 11.76
CA LEU A 29 20.49 4.53 12.30
C LEU A 29 21.74 4.85 11.47
N LEU A 30 21.63 4.83 10.14
CA LEU A 30 22.72 5.21 9.25
C LEU A 30 23.03 6.70 9.33
N PHE A 31 21.99 7.54 9.42
CA PHE A 31 22.13 8.99 9.54
C PHE A 31 22.86 9.42 10.83
N VAL A 32 22.56 8.77 11.96
CA VAL A 32 23.23 9.06 13.25
C VAL A 32 24.60 8.38 13.39
N GLY A 33 25.02 7.56 12.42
CA GLY A 33 26.26 6.79 12.51
C GLY A 33 26.24 5.75 13.63
N ALA A 34 25.10 5.06 13.83
CA ALA A 34 24.95 4.07 14.88
C ALA A 34 26.01 2.94 14.78
N ASN A 35 26.51 2.47 15.93
CA ASN A 35 27.51 1.41 15.97
C ASN A 35 26.93 0.09 15.41
N GLN A 36 27.40 -0.31 14.23
CA GLN A 36 26.93 -1.51 13.53
C GLN A 36 27.28 -2.82 14.26
N SER A 37 28.26 -2.81 15.17
CA SER A 37 28.57 -3.97 16.02
C SER A 37 27.55 -4.20 17.13
N HIS A 38 26.65 -3.24 17.40
CA HIS A 38 25.60 -3.42 18.40
C HIS A 38 24.53 -4.41 17.88
N PRO A 39 24.14 -5.45 18.65
CA PRO A 39 23.25 -6.51 18.16
C PRO A 39 21.93 -6.00 17.58
N LEU A 40 21.31 -5.00 18.22
CA LEU A 40 20.05 -4.42 17.73
C LEU A 40 20.22 -3.68 16.40
N VAL A 41 21.32 -2.95 16.21
CA VAL A 41 21.60 -2.19 14.99
C VAL A 41 21.87 -3.18 13.86
N SER A 42 22.73 -4.16 14.11
CA SER A 42 23.02 -5.25 13.16
C SER A 42 21.76 -6.01 12.76
N LEU A 43 20.86 -6.31 13.70
CA LEU A 43 19.58 -6.96 13.40
C LEU A 43 18.71 -6.12 12.45
N VAL A 44 18.53 -4.82 12.75
CA VAL A 44 17.70 -3.95 11.91
C VAL A 44 18.32 -3.77 10.52
N LEU A 45 19.64 -3.54 10.44
CA LEU A 45 20.33 -3.40 9.17
C LEU A 45 20.25 -4.70 8.35
N GLY A 46 20.51 -5.85 8.96
CA GLY A 46 20.45 -7.15 8.28
C GLY A 46 19.04 -7.52 7.81
N LEU A 47 18.00 -7.25 8.61
CA LEU A 47 16.61 -7.47 8.18
C LEU A 47 16.21 -6.54 7.03
N THR A 48 16.65 -5.29 7.07
CA THR A 48 16.30 -4.30 6.03
C THR A 48 17.13 -4.46 4.76
N ASP A 49 18.32 -5.05 4.83
CA ASP A 49 19.18 -5.28 3.66
C ASP A 49 18.47 -6.11 2.59
N LEU A 50 17.67 -7.12 2.97
CA LEU A 50 16.89 -7.93 2.04
C LEU A 50 15.94 -7.08 1.18
N PHE A 51 15.37 -6.02 1.76
CA PHE A 51 14.40 -5.15 1.08
C PHE A 51 15.07 -4.02 0.30
N VAL A 52 16.25 -3.58 0.74
CA VAL A 52 17.05 -2.59 0.00
C VAL A 52 17.81 -3.26 -1.15
N GLN A 53 18.04 -4.57 -1.08
CA GLN A 53 18.88 -5.30 -2.03
C GLN A 53 18.53 -5.13 -3.51
N PRO A 54 17.25 -5.18 -3.91
CA PRO A 54 16.86 -4.98 -5.31
C PRO A 54 17.18 -3.59 -5.85
N LEU A 55 17.47 -2.63 -4.97
CA LEU A 55 17.81 -1.24 -5.26
C LEU A 55 19.31 -0.96 -5.07
N PHE A 56 20.15 -1.95 -4.75
CA PHE A 56 21.59 -1.75 -4.80
C PHE A 56 22.03 -1.39 -6.22
N TYR A 57 23.11 -0.61 -6.34
CA TYR A 57 23.70 -0.07 -7.58
C TYR A 57 22.96 1.12 -8.21
N VAL A 58 21.95 1.63 -7.52
CA VAL A 58 21.20 2.80 -7.93
C VAL A 58 22.04 4.09 -7.89
N ALA A 59 22.96 4.24 -6.93
CA ALA A 59 23.85 5.41 -6.84
C ALA A 59 25.33 4.99 -6.81
N PRO A 60 26.06 5.06 -7.94
CA PRO A 60 27.52 4.91 -7.93
C PRO A 60 28.16 6.19 -7.37
N GLY A 61 28.66 6.11 -6.13
CA GLY A 61 29.76 6.96 -5.65
C GLY A 61 29.42 8.39 -5.21
N GLU A 62 29.75 8.65 -3.94
CA GLU A 62 30.27 9.91 -3.39
C GLU A 62 29.37 11.11 -3.07
N ILE A 63 28.14 11.23 -3.59
CA ILE A 63 27.39 12.47 -3.32
C ILE A 63 26.47 12.29 -2.09
N VAL A 64 27.02 12.68 -0.93
CA VAL A 64 26.43 12.76 0.43
C VAL A 64 26.57 11.48 1.27
N ALA A 65 27.74 11.33 1.91
CA ALA A 65 28.12 10.24 2.81
C ALA A 65 27.22 10.01 4.06
N THR A 66 26.08 10.70 4.17
CA THR A 66 25.20 10.61 5.36
C THR A 66 23.80 10.08 5.08
N VAL A 67 23.36 9.99 3.82
CA VAL A 67 21.99 9.52 3.50
C VAL A 67 22.05 8.34 2.52
N ASP A 68 21.65 7.16 2.99
CA ASP A 68 21.49 5.98 2.15
C ASP A 68 20.28 6.13 1.23
N LEU A 69 20.53 6.66 0.02
CA LEU A 69 19.50 6.93 -0.99
C LEU A 69 18.70 5.67 -1.34
N ASN A 70 19.33 4.48 -1.32
CA ASN A 70 18.65 3.23 -1.64
C ASN A 70 17.55 2.94 -0.61
N SER A 71 17.80 3.25 0.66
CA SER A 71 16.81 3.11 1.73
C SER A 71 15.66 4.11 1.60
N VAL A 72 15.96 5.35 1.23
CA VAL A 72 14.92 6.37 0.97
C VAL A 72 14.04 5.95 -0.20
N LEU A 73 14.65 5.46 -1.27
CA LEU A 73 13.93 4.96 -2.43
C LEU A 73 13.09 3.73 -2.07
N ALA A 74 13.63 2.80 -1.26
CA ALA A 74 12.89 1.65 -0.76
C ALA A 74 11.63 2.07 0.01
N ILE A 75 11.73 3.05 0.90
CA ILE A 75 10.58 3.58 1.66
C ILE A 75 9.48 4.03 0.72
N VAL A 76 9.81 4.84 -0.29
CA VAL A 76 8.83 5.38 -1.25
C VAL A 76 8.19 4.24 -2.06
N ILE A 77 9.02 3.34 -2.60
CA ILE A 77 8.55 2.21 -3.42
C ILE A 77 7.63 1.30 -2.61
N TYR A 78 8.04 0.87 -1.42
CA TYR A 78 7.24 -0.05 -0.60
C TYR A 78 5.99 0.60 -0.03
N ALA A 79 6.01 1.90 0.30
CA ALA A 79 4.82 2.61 0.76
C ALA A 79 3.75 2.64 -0.34
N ILE A 80 4.12 2.99 -1.57
CA ILE A 80 3.18 3.02 -2.70
C ILE A 80 2.73 1.59 -3.04
N LEU A 81 3.67 0.64 -3.12
CA LEU A 81 3.36 -0.75 -3.45
C LEU A 81 2.39 -1.38 -2.45
N GLY A 82 2.50 -1.09 -1.15
CA GLY A 82 1.57 -1.57 -0.15
C GLY A 82 0.15 -1.02 -0.32
N ILE A 83 0.01 0.25 -0.73
CA ILE A 83 -1.30 0.82 -1.07
C ILE A 83 -1.88 0.09 -2.27
N LEU A 84 -1.10 -0.06 -3.35
CA LEU A 84 -1.53 -0.74 -4.58
C LEU A 84 -1.94 -2.20 -4.34
N ILE A 85 -1.11 -2.96 -3.61
CA ILE A 85 -1.42 -4.35 -3.25
C ILE A 85 -2.69 -4.41 -2.40
N SER A 86 -2.86 -3.48 -1.45
CA SER A 86 -4.05 -3.46 -0.60
C SER A 86 -5.32 -3.25 -1.42
N GLU A 87 -5.30 -2.32 -2.39
CA GLU A 87 -6.44 -2.05 -3.25
C GLU A 87 -6.72 -3.23 -4.18
N PHE A 88 -5.68 -3.72 -4.86
CA PHE A 88 -5.78 -4.87 -5.77
C PHE A 88 -6.34 -6.11 -5.08
N VAL A 89 -5.81 -6.51 -3.93
CA VAL A 89 -6.29 -7.70 -3.21
C VAL A 89 -7.72 -7.50 -2.72
N THR A 90 -8.07 -6.30 -2.25
CA THR A 90 -9.44 -6.03 -1.79
C THR A 90 -10.46 -6.03 -2.93
N ALA A 91 -10.01 -5.83 -4.17
CA ALA A 91 -10.88 -5.87 -5.34
C ALA A 91 -11.43 -7.25 -5.66
N PHE A 92 -10.63 -8.29 -5.47
CA PHE A 92 -11.07 -9.68 -5.66
C PHE A 92 -12.08 -10.17 -4.63
N LEU A 93 -12.33 -9.39 -3.57
CA LEU A 93 -13.30 -9.72 -2.52
C LEU A 93 -14.69 -9.12 -2.78
N GLN A 94 -14.95 -8.61 -3.98
CA GLN A 94 -16.27 -8.11 -4.37
C GLN A 94 -17.18 -9.19 -4.93
N ASP A 95 -18.49 -9.01 -4.71
CA ASP A 95 -19.51 -10.02 -5.06
C ASP A 95 -19.97 -9.89 -6.52
N SER A 96 -19.68 -8.77 -7.18
CA SER A 96 -20.15 -8.45 -8.52
C SER A 96 -19.00 -8.51 -9.51
N ALA A 97 -19.10 -9.41 -10.50
CA ALA A 97 -18.13 -9.51 -11.60
C ALA A 97 -17.90 -8.17 -12.33
N TRP A 98 -18.94 -7.34 -12.40
CA TRP A 98 -18.83 -6.00 -12.98
C TRP A 98 -17.99 -5.07 -12.11
N GLU A 99 -18.19 -5.07 -10.79
CA GLU A 99 -17.38 -4.25 -9.88
C GLU A 99 -15.91 -4.71 -9.86
N ILE A 100 -15.69 -6.03 -9.88
CA ILE A 100 -14.34 -6.62 -9.99
C ILE A 100 -13.64 -6.10 -11.25
N PHE A 101 -14.32 -6.09 -12.40
CA PHE A 101 -13.74 -5.60 -13.65
C PHE A 101 -13.30 -4.12 -13.55
N ILE A 102 -14.15 -3.26 -12.98
CA ILE A 102 -13.83 -1.84 -12.78
C ILE A 102 -12.60 -1.68 -11.88
N GLN A 103 -12.53 -2.45 -10.80
CA GLN A 103 -11.41 -2.34 -9.86
C GLN A 103 -10.11 -2.93 -10.40
N ILE A 104 -10.18 -3.97 -11.24
CA ILE A 104 -9.00 -4.48 -11.97
C ILE A 104 -8.48 -3.42 -12.93
N GLN A 105 -9.38 -2.71 -13.63
CA GLN A 105 -8.99 -1.62 -14.52
C GLN A 105 -8.32 -0.47 -13.75
N ASP A 106 -8.93 0.03 -12.69
CA ASP A 106 -8.34 1.07 -11.81
C ASP A 106 -6.97 0.64 -11.27
N ALA A 107 -6.85 -0.60 -10.77
CA ALA A 107 -5.58 -1.12 -10.28
C ALA A 107 -4.52 -1.22 -11.39
N PHE A 108 -4.91 -1.58 -12.62
CA PHE A 108 -4.00 -1.63 -13.76
C PHE A 108 -3.43 -0.24 -14.09
N PHE A 109 -4.27 0.79 -14.16
CA PHE A 109 -3.81 2.16 -14.40
C PHE A 109 -2.89 2.65 -13.28
N LYS A 110 -3.24 2.40 -12.02
CA LYS A 110 -2.37 2.76 -10.88
C LYS A 110 -1.02 2.05 -10.91
N VAL A 111 -0.95 0.80 -11.36
CA VAL A 111 0.33 0.10 -11.56
C VAL A 111 1.14 0.77 -12.67
N VAL A 112 0.52 1.12 -13.80
CA VAL A 112 1.20 1.84 -14.88
C VAL A 112 1.70 3.21 -14.40
N GLU A 113 0.88 3.97 -13.68
CA GLU A 113 1.24 5.26 -13.09
C GLU A 113 2.40 5.13 -12.11
N PHE A 114 2.38 4.11 -11.26
CA PHE A 114 3.45 3.83 -10.32
C PHE A 114 4.77 3.54 -11.03
N ILE A 115 4.78 2.65 -12.03
CA ILE A 115 6.00 2.38 -12.81
C ILE A 115 6.47 3.66 -13.52
N LEU A 116 5.52 4.45 -14.04
CA LEU A 116 5.60 5.86 -14.44
C LEU A 116 6.47 6.72 -13.51
N MET A 117 5.95 6.89 -12.31
CA MET A 117 6.52 7.71 -11.26
C MET A 117 7.87 7.18 -10.79
N VAL A 118 8.01 5.87 -10.60
CA VAL A 118 9.29 5.26 -10.22
C VAL A 118 10.33 5.60 -11.26
N ARG A 119 10.03 5.49 -12.56
CA ARG A 119 10.99 5.90 -13.59
C ARG A 119 11.36 7.39 -13.52
N ILE A 120 10.39 8.27 -13.32
CA ILE A 120 10.66 9.71 -13.18
C ILE A 120 11.59 9.96 -11.99
N VAL A 121 11.33 9.33 -10.84
CA VAL A 121 12.19 9.40 -9.66
C VAL A 121 13.59 8.88 -9.97
N LEU A 122 13.69 7.71 -10.62
CA LEU A 122 14.97 7.12 -11.03
C LEU A 122 15.78 8.10 -11.90
N LYS A 123 15.15 8.72 -12.89
CA LYS A 123 15.75 9.71 -13.79
C LYS A 123 16.22 10.98 -13.09
N ILE A 124 15.43 11.51 -12.15
CA ILE A 124 15.79 12.70 -11.35
C ILE A 124 17.08 12.44 -10.56
N PHE A 125 17.26 11.23 -10.04
CA PHE A 125 18.46 10.82 -9.31
C PHE A 125 19.62 10.34 -10.22
N GLY A 126 19.49 10.44 -11.54
CA GLY A 126 20.55 10.05 -12.49
C GLY A 126 20.75 8.54 -12.63
N ILE A 127 19.76 7.75 -12.20
CA ILE A 127 19.83 6.28 -12.15
C ILE A 127 19.56 5.73 -13.54
N THR A 128 20.44 4.89 -14.08
CA THR A 128 20.35 4.37 -15.46
C THR A 128 19.85 2.93 -15.51
N SER A 129 19.49 2.42 -16.69
CA SER A 129 19.02 1.03 -16.86
C SER A 129 20.06 -0.04 -16.48
N SER A 130 21.35 0.32 -16.37
CA SER A 130 22.43 -0.56 -15.91
C SER A 130 22.57 -0.64 -14.39
N SER A 131 21.81 0.14 -13.62
CA SER A 131 21.91 0.25 -12.16
C SER A 131 21.26 -0.92 -11.38
N GLY A 132 20.96 -2.05 -12.01
CA GLY A 132 20.39 -3.24 -11.37
C GLY A 132 19.20 -3.84 -12.12
N ALA A 133 18.85 -5.08 -11.79
CA ALA A 133 17.81 -5.83 -12.49
C ALA A 133 16.42 -5.20 -12.35
N PHE A 134 16.03 -4.77 -11.14
CA PHE A 134 14.76 -4.09 -10.91
C PHE A 134 14.67 -2.78 -11.69
N VAL A 135 15.73 -1.96 -11.63
CA VAL A 135 15.81 -0.71 -12.38
C VAL A 135 15.70 -0.98 -13.88
N GLY A 136 16.47 -1.95 -14.41
CA GLY A 136 16.39 -2.35 -15.80
C GLY A 136 14.99 -2.78 -16.23
N GLN A 137 14.24 -3.49 -15.38
CA GLN A 137 12.84 -3.85 -15.64
C GLN A 137 11.94 -2.63 -15.68
N ILE A 138 12.05 -1.68 -14.74
CA ILE A 138 11.28 -0.43 -14.78
C ILE A 138 11.55 0.29 -16.11
N TYR A 139 12.81 0.41 -16.50
CA TYR A 139 13.22 1.03 -17.76
C TYR A 139 12.63 0.33 -18.98
N SER A 140 12.69 -1.00 -19.05
CA SER A 140 12.14 -1.80 -20.15
C SER A 140 10.62 -1.67 -20.24
N LEU A 141 9.90 -1.75 -19.12
CA LEU A 141 8.45 -1.66 -19.06
C LEU A 141 7.91 -0.27 -19.46
N THR A 142 8.76 0.75 -19.49
CA THR A 142 8.39 2.14 -19.80
C THR A 142 9.14 2.70 -20.99
N GLU A 143 9.82 1.87 -21.78
CA GLU A 143 10.53 2.31 -23.00
C GLU A 143 9.59 3.02 -23.99
N TRP A 144 8.34 2.57 -24.07
CA TRP A 144 7.29 3.17 -24.89
C TRP A 144 6.93 4.63 -24.50
N SER A 145 7.35 5.11 -23.32
CA SER A 145 7.11 6.49 -22.89
C SER A 145 8.20 7.49 -23.30
N GLN A 146 9.21 7.04 -24.04
CA GLN A 146 10.39 7.85 -24.40
C GLN A 146 10.24 8.55 -25.76
N GLY A 147 11.06 9.58 -25.98
CA GLY A 147 11.31 10.14 -27.31
C GLY A 147 10.20 11.00 -27.91
N ILE A 148 9.12 11.28 -27.17
CA ILE A 148 8.03 12.15 -27.64
C ILE A 148 8.51 13.61 -27.74
N ILE A 149 9.29 14.05 -26.74
CA ILE A 149 9.86 15.40 -26.64
C ILE A 149 11.34 15.29 -26.27
N PRO A 150 12.23 16.08 -26.91
CA PRO A 150 13.64 16.17 -26.52
C PRO A 150 13.76 16.57 -25.04
N SER A 151 14.56 15.82 -24.29
CA SER A 151 14.71 16.02 -22.84
C SER A 151 15.79 17.07 -22.58
N PRO A 152 15.48 18.16 -21.85
CA PRO A 152 16.51 19.10 -21.43
C PRO A 152 17.45 18.44 -20.40
N ASN A 153 18.74 18.79 -20.47
CA ASN A 153 19.69 18.42 -19.41
C ASN A 153 19.33 19.22 -18.15
N PHE A 154 19.09 18.55 -17.02
CA PHE A 154 18.72 19.20 -15.76
C PHE A 154 19.63 18.70 -14.63
N LEU A 155 20.52 19.57 -14.15
CA LEU A 155 21.58 19.22 -13.19
C LEU A 155 22.46 18.06 -13.70
N SER A 156 22.77 17.08 -12.84
CA SER A 156 23.51 15.85 -13.17
C SER A 156 22.60 14.73 -13.71
N GLY A 157 21.30 15.00 -13.88
CA GLY A 157 20.31 14.07 -14.39
C GLY A 157 19.66 14.53 -15.70
N TYR A 158 18.75 13.70 -16.19
CA TYR A 158 17.92 14.03 -17.35
C TYR A 158 16.47 14.00 -16.90
N LEU A 159 15.78 15.14 -16.96
CA LEU A 159 14.34 15.18 -16.72
C LEU A 159 13.64 14.78 -18.02
N GLU A 160 13.14 13.54 -18.05
CA GLU A 160 12.50 12.97 -19.23
C GLU A 160 11.07 13.49 -19.37
N LEU A 161 10.91 14.68 -19.96
CA LEU A 161 9.63 15.37 -20.13
C LEU A 161 8.57 14.49 -20.82
N SER A 162 9.01 13.62 -21.74
CA SER A 162 8.17 12.63 -22.42
C SER A 162 7.46 11.70 -21.44
N THR A 163 8.17 11.16 -20.45
CA THR A 163 7.60 10.23 -19.46
C THR A 163 6.58 10.95 -18.56
N ILE A 164 6.82 12.22 -18.22
CA ILE A 164 5.87 13.04 -17.44
C ILE A 164 4.59 13.29 -18.24
N ILE A 165 4.71 13.65 -19.53
CA ILE A 165 3.56 13.85 -20.41
C ILE A 165 2.76 12.57 -20.56
N VAL A 166 3.44 11.45 -20.76
CA VAL A 166 2.80 10.13 -20.83
C VAL A 166 2.07 9.81 -19.54
N LEU A 167 2.67 10.08 -18.37
CA LEU A 167 2.00 9.92 -17.08
C LEU A 167 0.70 10.75 -17.01
N ILE A 168 0.74 12.02 -17.42
CA ILE A 168 -0.45 12.88 -17.45
C ILE A 168 -1.52 12.32 -18.39
N VAL A 169 -1.13 11.83 -19.57
CA VAL A 169 -2.05 11.22 -20.53
C VAL A 169 -2.67 9.93 -19.98
N VAL A 170 -1.88 9.09 -19.31
CA VAL A 170 -2.37 7.86 -18.65
C VAL A 170 -3.42 8.20 -17.60
N VAL A 171 -3.14 9.16 -16.71
CA VAL A 171 -4.10 9.64 -15.69
C VAL A 171 -5.38 10.19 -16.35
N ALA A 172 -5.25 10.95 -17.43
CA ALA A 172 -6.41 11.50 -18.14
C ALA A 172 -7.27 10.40 -18.79
N ILE A 173 -6.64 9.37 -19.36
CA ILE A 173 -7.33 8.20 -19.93
C ILE A 173 -8.05 7.42 -18.84
N ASP A 174 -7.42 7.22 -17.68
CA ASP A 174 -8.03 6.52 -16.54
C ASP A 174 -9.32 7.22 -16.08
N LEU A 175 -9.26 8.53 -15.84
CA LEU A 175 -10.42 9.35 -15.46
C LEU A 175 -11.54 9.33 -16.52
N ALA A 176 -11.17 9.39 -17.80
CA ALA A 176 -12.12 9.32 -18.90
C ALA A 176 -12.79 7.94 -18.96
N MET A 177 -12.03 6.87 -18.77
CA MET A 177 -12.55 5.51 -18.75
C MET A 177 -13.51 5.27 -17.59
N GLU A 178 -13.21 5.77 -16.38
CA GLU A 178 -14.12 5.68 -15.25
C GLU A 178 -15.49 6.31 -15.59
N SER A 179 -15.46 7.46 -16.28
CA SER A 179 -16.66 8.17 -16.73
C SER A 179 -17.46 7.36 -17.76
N VAL A 180 -16.78 6.75 -18.75
CA VAL A 180 -17.40 5.89 -19.77
C VAL A 180 -18.05 4.66 -19.14
N ILE A 181 -17.34 4.00 -18.22
CA ILE A 181 -17.83 2.81 -17.50
C ILE A 181 -19.08 3.15 -16.68
N LYS A 182 -19.06 4.28 -15.96
CA LYS A 182 -20.24 4.76 -15.19
C LYS A 182 -21.44 4.99 -16.11
N ALA A 183 -21.23 5.63 -17.26
CA ALA A 183 -22.30 5.88 -18.23
C ALA A 183 -22.89 4.57 -18.80
N ILE A 184 -22.05 3.58 -19.11
CA ILE A 184 -22.51 2.25 -19.57
C ILE A 184 -23.29 1.54 -18.46
N SER A 185 -22.77 1.58 -17.23
CA SER A 185 -23.41 0.95 -16.07
C SER A 185 -24.80 1.53 -15.80
N GLN A 186 -24.94 2.85 -15.87
CA GLN A 186 -26.21 3.53 -15.70
C GLN A 186 -27.22 3.12 -16.79
N LYS A 187 -26.83 3.15 -18.06
CA LYS A 187 -27.71 2.71 -19.17
C LYS A 187 -28.14 1.25 -19.04
N LEU A 188 -27.26 0.38 -18.57
CA LEU A 188 -27.59 -1.03 -18.35
C LEU A 188 -28.56 -1.21 -17.18
N ALA A 189 -28.42 -0.42 -16.11
CA ALA A 189 -29.34 -0.42 -14.98
C ALA A 189 -30.74 0.06 -15.40
N GLU A 190 -30.82 1.12 -16.20
CA GLU A 190 -32.09 1.63 -16.77
C GLU A 190 -32.78 0.55 -17.60
N HIS A 191 -32.04 -0.18 -18.44
CA HIS A 191 -32.62 -1.25 -19.28
C HIS A 191 -33.16 -2.44 -18.45
N ARG A 192 -32.52 -2.75 -17.31
CA ARG A 192 -33.00 -3.77 -16.37
C ARG A 192 -34.30 -3.34 -15.67
N GLN A 193 -34.46 -2.06 -15.38
CA GLN A 193 -35.66 -1.53 -14.73
C GLN A 193 -36.84 -1.37 -15.71
N SER A 194 -36.56 -1.07 -16.99
CA SER A 194 -37.59 -0.90 -18.02
C SER A 194 -38.12 -2.22 -18.58
N SER A 195 -37.53 -3.36 -18.24
CA SER A 195 -38.07 -4.66 -18.65
C SER A 195 -39.42 -4.86 -17.95
N PRO A 196 -40.55 -4.86 -18.69
CA PRO A 196 -41.88 -4.94 -18.10
C PRO A 196 -41.90 -6.16 -17.20
N GLN A 197 -42.21 -5.96 -15.91
CA GLN A 197 -42.53 -7.06 -15.01
C GLN A 197 -43.49 -7.94 -15.80
N LYS A 198 -43.03 -9.15 -16.19
CA LYS A 198 -43.93 -10.16 -16.74
C LYS A 198 -45.02 -10.26 -15.69
N GLU A 199 -46.17 -9.66 -16.00
CA GLU A 199 -47.37 -9.70 -15.20
C GLU A 199 -47.52 -11.17 -14.88
N THR A 200 -47.19 -11.50 -13.63
CA THR A 200 -47.11 -12.88 -13.22
C THR A 200 -48.56 -13.25 -13.14
N LYS A 201 -49.10 -13.71 -14.27
CA LYS A 201 -50.48 -14.14 -14.43
C LYS A 201 -50.76 -14.93 -13.17
N PRO A 202 -51.66 -14.46 -12.28
CA PRO A 202 -51.84 -15.07 -10.97
C PRO A 202 -51.93 -16.56 -11.20
N ALA A 203 -50.96 -17.31 -10.66
CA ALA A 203 -51.01 -18.76 -10.73
C ALA A 203 -52.40 -19.10 -10.23
N ALA A 204 -53.23 -19.67 -11.12
CA ALA A 204 -54.62 -19.94 -10.84
C ALA A 204 -54.65 -20.56 -9.45
N GLN A 205 -55.26 -19.85 -8.50
CA GLN A 205 -55.41 -20.36 -7.15
C GLN A 205 -55.98 -21.76 -7.34
N THR A 206 -55.18 -22.78 -7.02
CA THR A 206 -55.72 -24.10 -6.82
C THR A 206 -56.63 -23.94 -5.63
N VAL A 207 -57.90 -23.72 -5.92
CA VAL A 207 -58.99 -23.85 -4.97
C VAL A 207 -58.86 -25.27 -4.46
N VAL A 208 -58.23 -25.42 -3.29
CA VAL A 208 -58.33 -26.64 -2.51
C VAL A 208 -59.80 -26.68 -2.10
N VAL A 209 -60.61 -27.38 -2.92
CA VAL A 209 -61.98 -27.72 -2.58
C VAL A 209 -61.89 -28.64 -1.38
N ASN A 210 -61.88 -28.04 -0.20
CA ASN A 210 -62.01 -28.77 1.05
C ASN A 210 -63.46 -29.25 1.11
N ALA A 211 -63.69 -30.48 0.69
CA ALA A 211 -64.99 -31.13 0.82
C ALA A 211 -65.34 -31.17 2.31
N ALA A 212 -66.43 -30.50 2.66
CA ALA A 212 -67.06 -30.63 3.97
C ALA A 212 -67.44 -32.10 4.20
N PRO A 213 -67.34 -32.56 5.46
CA PRO A 213 -68.59 -32.93 6.09
C PRO A 213 -68.77 -32.28 7.47
N ALA A 214 -69.97 -31.74 7.66
CA ALA A 214 -70.71 -31.55 8.92
C ALA A 214 -70.11 -30.64 10.00
N ALA A 215 -70.90 -29.61 10.34
CA ALA A 215 -70.84 -28.84 11.59
C ALA A 215 -71.37 -29.67 12.79
N PRO A 216 -71.42 -29.16 14.04
CA PRO A 216 -70.77 -27.99 14.63
C PRO A 216 -70.07 -28.26 15.98
N ALA A 217 -68.99 -27.55 16.29
CA ALA A 217 -68.69 -27.17 17.68
C ALA A 217 -67.88 -25.87 17.68
N ALA A 218 -68.50 -24.83 18.22
CA ALA A 218 -67.95 -23.49 18.32
C ALA A 218 -66.68 -23.48 19.17
N THR A 219 -65.60 -22.91 18.63
CA THR A 219 -64.51 -22.37 19.44
C THR A 219 -64.18 -20.97 18.92
N PRO A 220 -64.15 -19.93 19.77
CA PRO A 220 -63.88 -18.57 19.33
C PRO A 220 -62.46 -18.43 18.79
N VAL A 221 -62.36 -17.76 17.66
CA VAL A 221 -61.13 -17.37 16.97
C VAL A 221 -60.38 -16.33 17.81
N GLN A 222 -59.19 -16.67 18.31
CA GLN A 222 -58.22 -15.65 18.77
C GLN A 222 -57.42 -15.18 17.54
N GLN A 223 -57.63 -13.92 17.18
CA GLN A 223 -56.80 -13.21 16.21
C GLN A 223 -55.36 -13.13 16.75
N PRO A 224 -54.32 -13.43 15.95
CA PRO A 224 -52.95 -13.16 16.34
C PRO A 224 -52.76 -11.65 16.43
N GLN A 225 -52.70 -11.13 17.66
CA GLN A 225 -52.34 -9.75 17.92
C GLN A 225 -50.91 -9.54 17.45
N ASN A 226 -50.74 -8.58 16.55
CA ASN A 226 -49.43 -8.12 16.10
C ASN A 226 -48.76 -7.35 17.25
N ILE A 227 -48.00 -8.06 18.09
CA ILE A 227 -47.27 -7.48 19.21
C ILE A 227 -46.10 -6.69 18.62
N THR A 228 -46.28 -5.37 18.53
CA THR A 228 -45.19 -4.44 18.22
C THR A 228 -44.39 -4.25 19.50
N ILE A 229 -43.33 -5.03 19.67
CA ILE A 229 -42.39 -4.88 20.80
C ILE A 229 -41.52 -3.65 20.51
N ASN A 230 -41.90 -2.52 21.09
CA ASN A 230 -41.05 -1.32 21.14
C ASN A 230 -39.92 -1.60 22.14
N VAL A 231 -38.78 -2.11 21.65
CA VAL A 231 -37.56 -2.27 22.46
C VAL A 231 -36.95 -0.88 22.67
N PRO A 232 -36.83 -0.39 23.92
CA PRO A 232 -36.16 0.88 24.20
C PRO A 232 -34.69 0.77 23.79
N LEU A 233 -34.19 1.72 22.99
CA LEU A 233 -32.77 1.82 22.70
C LEU A 233 -32.00 2.00 24.02
N PRO A 234 -30.89 1.25 24.23
CA PRO A 234 -30.03 1.44 25.39
C PRO A 234 -29.45 2.87 25.38
N VAL A 235 -29.75 3.62 26.43
CA VAL A 235 -29.19 4.94 26.69
C VAL A 235 -27.68 4.78 26.84
N GLN A 236 -26.91 5.36 25.92
CA GLN A 236 -25.44 5.37 26.00
C GLN A 236 -25.02 6.14 27.25
N GLN A 237 -24.54 5.39 28.25
CA GLN A 237 -23.97 5.94 29.47
C GLN A 237 -22.58 6.50 29.15
N PRO A 238 -22.30 7.79 29.43
CA PRO A 238 -21.00 8.39 29.18
C PRO A 238 -19.90 7.63 29.91
N ALA A 239 -18.88 7.18 29.18
CA ALA A 239 -17.73 6.50 29.75
C ALA A 239 -17.03 7.41 30.77
N ALA A 240 -16.87 6.91 31.99
CA ALA A 240 -16.13 7.60 33.03
C ALA A 240 -14.64 7.70 32.67
N PRO A 241 -13.97 8.83 32.94
CA PRO A 241 -12.55 8.99 32.65
C PRO A 241 -11.71 8.05 33.52
N GLU A 242 -10.99 7.14 32.86
CA GLU A 242 -10.03 6.24 33.47
C GLU A 242 -8.88 7.05 34.07
N LYS A 243 -8.74 7.03 35.39
CA LYS A 243 -7.58 7.59 36.08
C LYS A 243 -6.36 6.73 35.78
N GLN A 244 -5.52 7.19 34.85
CA GLN A 244 -4.19 6.61 34.64
C GLN A 244 -3.34 6.79 35.91
N VAL A 245 -3.04 5.67 36.55
CA VAL A 245 -2.06 5.59 37.64
C VAL A 245 -0.68 5.59 36.99
N ILE A 246 0.00 6.74 37.04
CA ILE A 246 1.39 6.88 36.60
C ILE A 246 2.28 6.20 37.64
N ASN A 247 2.76 4.99 37.34
CA ASN A 247 3.85 4.37 38.09
C ASN A 247 5.18 5.02 37.68
N VAL A 248 5.71 5.87 38.55
CA VAL A 248 7.03 6.48 38.39
C VAL A 248 8.09 5.42 38.68
N ILE A 249 8.67 4.85 37.63
CA ILE A 249 9.84 3.97 37.72
C ILE A 249 11.08 4.86 37.80
N THR A 250 11.73 4.89 38.95
CA THR A 250 13.04 5.54 39.14
C THR A 250 14.14 4.77 38.41
N PRO A 251 14.97 5.43 37.59
CA PRO A 251 16.07 4.78 36.89
C PRO A 251 17.22 4.40 37.85
N PRO A 252 17.91 3.26 37.62
CA PRO A 252 19.08 2.86 38.38
C PRO A 252 20.29 3.78 38.08
N SER A 253 21.08 4.03 39.13
CA SER A 253 22.29 4.87 39.06
C SER A 253 23.34 4.30 38.10
N PRO A 254 23.99 5.13 37.26
CA PRO A 254 25.04 4.68 36.37
C PRO A 254 26.32 4.35 37.14
N SER A 255 26.76 3.10 37.06
CA SER A 255 28.08 2.66 37.50
C SER A 255 29.16 3.13 36.52
N LEU A 256 30.13 3.91 37.01
CA LEU A 256 31.31 4.38 36.28
C LEU A 256 32.17 3.20 35.80
N PRO A 257 32.48 3.07 34.49
CA PRO A 257 33.47 2.11 34.03
C PRO A 257 34.90 2.61 34.26
N SER A 258 35.68 1.70 34.81
CA SER A 258 37.10 1.79 35.20
C SER A 258 38.02 2.20 34.05
N ARG A 259 38.89 3.17 34.33
CA ARG A 259 39.91 3.72 33.43
C ARG A 259 40.99 2.66 33.15
N ALA A 260 41.08 2.18 31.90
CA ALA A 260 42.17 1.31 31.46
C ALA A 260 43.46 2.14 31.20
N PRO A 261 44.65 1.58 31.48
CA PRO A 261 45.92 2.26 31.26
C PRO A 261 46.30 2.31 29.76
N ALA A 262 46.88 3.44 29.36
CA ALA A 262 47.38 3.70 28.02
C ALA A 262 48.52 2.74 27.63
N GLN A 263 48.45 2.13 26.45
CA GLN A 263 49.59 1.48 25.82
C GLN A 263 50.33 2.49 24.90
N PRO A 264 51.66 2.61 25.02
CA PRO A 264 52.48 3.37 24.10
C PRO A 264 53.05 2.49 22.98
N GLY A 265 53.02 3.00 21.75
CA GLY A 265 54.06 2.71 20.75
C GLY A 265 53.76 1.62 19.72
N ALA A 266 53.58 2.06 18.47
CA ALA A 266 54.18 1.41 17.31
C ALA A 266 54.26 2.44 16.18
N LEU A 267 55.48 2.94 15.99
CA LEU A 267 55.90 3.87 14.95
C LEU A 267 56.68 2.99 13.96
N HIS A 268 56.05 2.61 12.84
CA HIS A 268 56.69 1.91 11.73
C HIS A 268 56.12 2.50 10.43
N ASP A 269 56.94 3.31 9.75
CA ASP A 269 57.63 2.96 8.49
C ASP A 269 56.74 3.43 7.32
N ALA A 270 56.90 4.64 6.78
CA ALA A 270 57.98 5.10 5.90
C ALA A 270 58.25 4.14 4.72
N GLU A 271 58.37 4.74 3.53
CA GLU A 271 58.94 4.16 2.31
C GLU A 271 58.07 3.18 1.49
N GLN A 272 57.47 3.67 0.39
CA GLN A 272 58.07 3.56 -0.96
C GLN A 272 57.08 4.02 -2.04
N LEU A 273 57.46 5.10 -2.73
CA LEU A 273 57.01 5.44 -4.08
C LEU A 273 57.77 4.57 -5.09
N PRO A 274 57.10 3.98 -6.09
CA PRO A 274 57.72 3.74 -7.38
C PRO A 274 57.32 4.83 -8.36
N SER A 275 58.34 5.51 -8.84
CA SER A 275 58.38 6.30 -10.05
C SER A 275 58.20 5.42 -11.30
N ARG A 276 57.94 6.08 -12.44
CA ARG A 276 58.20 5.63 -13.83
C ARG A 276 57.19 4.62 -14.39
N GLU A 277 56.85 4.60 -15.68
CA GLU A 277 57.32 5.27 -16.89
C GLU A 277 56.28 4.97 -18.00
N GLY A 278 56.16 5.83 -19.01
CA GLY A 278 55.48 5.53 -20.28
C GLY A 278 54.30 6.42 -20.61
#